data_AF-A0A381N4G6-F1
#
_entry.id   AF-A0A381N4G6-F1
#
_cell.length_a   1.000
_cell.length_b   1.000
_cell.length_c   1.000
_cell.angle_alpha   90.00
_cell.angle_beta   90.00
_cell.angle_gamma   90.00
#
_symmetry.space_group_name_H-M   'P 1'
#
loop_
_entity.id
_entity.type
_entity.pdbx_description
1 polymer ?
#
loop_
_entity_poly.entity_id
_entity_poly.type
_entity_poly.pdbx_seq_one_letter_code
_entity_poly.pdbx_strand_id
1 'polypeptide(L)'
;MSRSKPIVGMWFTLIALSVAISMTGFTPQAYEPLFGMWPTAVVVWLIVALFFDWVVQSTGLGAVQVAVILALTQILGLEVGGVMMEGMAFGDALITAGFKMLFWVFPGGVYSWLSD
;
A
#
# COMPACT_ATOMS: atom_id res chain seq x y z
N MET A 1 -12.58 -21.18 6.62
CA MET A 1 -11.29 -21.21 5.91
C MET A 1 -10.27 -20.40 6.70
N SER A 2 -9.00 -20.82 6.73
CA SER A 2 -7.96 -20.08 7.45
C SER A 2 -7.64 -18.76 6.73
N ARG A 3 -7.83 -17.62 7.42
CA ARG A 3 -7.54 -16.27 6.89
C ARG A 3 -6.04 -15.96 6.80
N SER A 4 -5.19 -16.84 7.32
CA SER A 4 -3.75 -16.68 7.21
C SER A 4 -3.29 -16.66 5.75
N LYS A 5 -3.97 -17.41 4.86
CA LYS A 5 -3.62 -17.49 3.42
C LYS A 5 -3.74 -16.12 2.72
N PRO A 6 -4.88 -15.41 2.73
CA PRO A 6 -4.98 -14.11 2.08
C PRO A 6 -4.10 -13.03 2.72
N ILE A 7 -3.94 -13.03 4.06
CA ILE A 7 -3.06 -12.09 4.76
C ILE A 7 -1.60 -12.26 4.31
N VAL A 8 -1.08 -13.50 4.34
CA VAL A 8 0.31 -13.79 3.94
C VAL A 8 0.53 -13.49 2.46
N GLY A 9 -0.44 -13.79 1.60
CA GLY A 9 -0.36 -13.48 0.17
C GLY A 9 -0.29 -11.97 -0.11
N MET A 10 -1.13 -11.17 0.56
CA MET A 10 -1.06 -9.71 0.48
C MET A 10 0.29 -9.19 0.95
N TRP A 11 0.74 -9.64 2.12
CA TRP A 11 2.02 -9.25 2.72
C TRP A 11 3.20 -9.52 1.79
N PHE A 12 3.28 -10.73 1.21
CA PHE A 12 4.34 -11.08 0.28
C PHE A 12 4.28 -10.23 -1.00
N THR A 13 3.09 -9.94 -1.50
CA THR A 13 2.89 -9.09 -2.69
C THR A 13 3.39 -7.67 -2.45
N LEU A 14 3.13 -7.09 -1.27
CA LEU A 14 3.64 -5.77 -0.88
C LEU A 14 5.17 -5.72 -0.85
N ILE A 15 5.81 -6.76 -0.32
CA ILE A 15 7.28 -6.89 -0.32
C ILE A 15 7.79 -7.00 -1.76
N ALA A 16 7.20 -7.86 -2.59
CA ALA A 16 7.61 -8.04 -3.98
C ALA A 16 7.47 -6.74 -4.80
N LEU A 17 6.38 -6.00 -4.61
CA LEU A 17 6.21 -4.67 -5.23
C LEU A 17 7.27 -3.67 -4.77
N SER A 18 7.60 -3.68 -3.48
CA SER A 18 8.66 -2.82 -2.93
C SER A 18 10.02 -3.13 -3.56
N VAL A 19 10.34 -4.43 -3.74
CA VAL A 19 11.54 -4.88 -4.44
C VAL A 19 11.52 -4.42 -5.89
N ALA A 20 10.44 -4.67 -6.62
CA ALA A 20 10.31 -4.26 -8.02
C ALA A 20 10.52 -2.76 -8.20
N ILE A 21 9.91 -1.93 -7.35
CA ILE A 21 10.03 -0.47 -7.46
C ILE A 21 11.43 0.01 -7.06
N SER A 22 12.07 -0.61 -6.07
CA SER A 22 13.45 -0.27 -5.70
C SER A 22 14.45 -0.42 -6.85
N MET A 23 14.14 -1.26 -7.85
CA MET A 23 14.97 -1.49 -9.03
C MET A 23 14.75 -0.47 -10.16
N THR A 24 13.71 0.36 -10.07
CA THR A 24 13.31 1.29 -11.15
C THR A 24 13.92 2.68 -11.03
N GLY A 25 14.63 2.99 -9.94
CA GLY A 25 15.17 4.33 -9.67
C GLY A 25 14.13 5.37 -9.24
N PHE A 26 12.83 5.02 -9.22
CA PHE A 26 11.74 5.85 -8.73
C PHE A 26 11.60 5.79 -7.19
N THR A 27 12.71 5.78 -6.47
CA THR A 27 12.68 5.76 -4.99
C THR A 27 12.48 7.17 -4.47
N PRO A 28 11.38 7.46 -3.75
CA PRO A 28 11.26 8.73 -3.04
C PRO A 28 12.25 8.74 -1.87
N GLN A 29 12.89 9.90 -1.67
CA GLN A 29 13.78 10.33 -0.58
C GLN A 29 14.60 9.28 0.21
N ALA A 30 15.86 9.58 0.45
CA ALA A 30 16.70 8.79 1.35
C ALA A 30 16.16 8.87 2.79
N TYR A 31 15.50 7.80 3.26
CA TYR A 31 15.12 7.62 4.65
C TYR A 31 16.19 6.81 5.39
N GLU A 32 16.36 7.07 6.69
CA GLU A 32 17.17 6.23 7.60
C GLU A 32 16.25 5.33 8.45
N PRO A 33 15.87 4.14 7.94
CA PRO A 33 14.97 3.23 8.63
C PRO A 33 15.60 2.61 9.88
N LEU A 34 14.81 2.49 10.95
CA LEU A 34 15.21 2.04 12.29
C LEU A 34 16.00 0.71 12.32
N PHE A 35 15.71 -0.22 11.40
CA PHE A 35 16.34 -1.54 11.33
C PHE A 35 17.01 -1.81 9.97
N GLY A 36 17.25 -0.76 9.18
CA GLY A 36 17.59 -0.89 7.76
C GLY A 36 16.35 -1.09 6.88
N MET A 37 16.49 -0.81 5.57
CA MET A 37 15.36 -0.70 4.64
C MET A 37 14.49 -1.96 4.58
N TRP A 38 15.12 -3.12 4.37
CA TRP A 38 14.38 -4.35 4.15
C TRP A 38 13.75 -4.92 5.43
N PRO A 39 14.44 -5.00 6.58
CA PRO A 39 13.80 -5.45 7.82
C PRO A 39 12.62 -4.56 8.22
N THR A 40 12.76 -3.24 8.10
CA THR A 40 11.67 -2.31 8.38
C THR A 40 10.49 -2.50 7.41
N ALA A 41 10.74 -2.65 6.10
CA ALA A 41 9.69 -2.88 5.11
C ALA A 41 8.89 -4.17 5.39
N VAL A 42 9.58 -5.26 5.72
CA VAL A 42 8.94 -6.56 6.04
C VAL A 42 7.96 -6.42 7.21
N VAL A 43 8.34 -5.72 8.27
CA VAL A 43 7.51 -5.51 9.46
C VAL A 43 6.35 -4.56 9.16
N VAL A 44 6.61 -3.42 8.51
CA VAL A 44 5.57 -2.44 8.17
C VAL A 44 4.51 -3.06 7.28
N TRP A 45 4.91 -3.82 6.26
CA TRP A 45 3.94 -4.46 5.37
C TRP A 45 3.13 -5.56 6.05
N LEU A 46 3.67 -6.23 7.06
CA LEU A 46 2.90 -7.19 7.85
C LEU A 46 1.79 -6.46 8.63
N ILE A 47 2.14 -5.33 9.26
CA ILE A 47 1.17 -4.50 9.98
C ILE A 47 0.09 -4.00 9.02
N VAL A 48 0.46 -3.54 7.83
CA VAL A 48 -0.49 -3.09 6.80
C VAL A 48 -1.42 -4.22 6.36
N ALA A 49 -0.91 -5.44 6.15
CA ALA A 49 -1.74 -6.58 5.77
C ALA A 49 -2.73 -6.98 6.88
N LEU A 50 -2.31 -6.95 8.14
CA LEU A 50 -3.17 -7.19 9.30
C LEU A 50 -4.24 -6.10 9.46
N PHE A 51 -3.83 -4.83 9.29
CA PHE A 51 -4.76 -3.70 9.31
C PHE A 51 -5.79 -3.81 8.20
N PHE A 52 -5.37 -4.15 6.98
CA PHE A 52 -6.27 -4.33 5.85
C PHE A 52 -7.30 -5.44 6.11
N ASP A 53 -6.84 -6.60 6.60
CA ASP A 53 -7.73 -7.70 6.99
C ASP A 53 -8.74 -7.25 8.06
N TRP A 54 -8.31 -6.48 9.05
CA TRP A 54 -9.20 -5.89 10.06
C TRP A 54 -10.23 -4.93 9.44
N VAL A 55 -9.84 -4.08 8.49
CA VAL A 55 -10.78 -3.17 7.79
C VAL A 55 -11.81 -3.95 6.98
N VAL A 56 -11.38 -4.97 6.23
CA VAL A 56 -12.29 -5.86 5.47
C VAL A 56 -13.31 -6.51 6.42
N GLN A 57 -12.86 -6.99 7.58
CA GLN A 57 -13.74 -7.58 8.58
C GLN A 57 -14.70 -6.58 9.20
N SER A 58 -14.22 -5.38 9.52
CA SER A 58 -15.00 -4.36 10.22
C SER A 58 -16.07 -3.73 9.33
N THR A 59 -15.81 -3.66 8.03
CA THR A 59 -16.70 -3.00 7.06
C THR A 59 -17.62 -3.97 6.32
N GLY A 60 -17.24 -5.25 6.21
CA GLY A 60 -17.96 -6.23 5.40
C GLY A 60 -17.89 -5.97 3.89
N LEU A 61 -17.07 -5.02 3.45
CA LEU A 61 -16.86 -4.68 2.04
C LEU A 61 -15.94 -5.68 1.35
N GLY A 62 -16.04 -5.77 0.03
CA GLY A 62 -15.09 -6.55 -0.77
C GLY A 62 -13.67 -6.01 -0.67
N ALA A 63 -12.67 -6.89 -0.67
CA ALA A 63 -11.27 -6.51 -0.46
C ALA A 63 -10.77 -5.45 -1.46
N VAL A 64 -11.09 -5.60 -2.75
CA VAL A 64 -10.70 -4.60 -3.77
C VAL A 64 -11.35 -3.24 -3.50
N GLN A 65 -12.60 -3.21 -3.05
CA GLN A 65 -13.28 -1.96 -2.70
C GLN A 65 -12.61 -1.29 -1.50
N VAL A 66 -12.25 -2.06 -0.46
CA VAL A 66 -11.48 -1.56 0.68
C VAL A 66 -10.13 -0.99 0.23
N ALA A 67 -9.43 -1.69 -0.65
CA ALA A 67 -8.15 -1.23 -1.20
C ALA A 67 -8.28 0.11 -1.93
N VAL A 68 -9.28 0.26 -2.79
CA VAL A 68 -9.52 1.52 -3.50
C VAL A 68 -9.85 2.65 -2.53
N ILE A 69 -10.69 2.40 -1.52
CA ILE A 69 -11.02 3.41 -0.50
C ILE A 69 -9.76 3.87 0.23
N LEU A 70 -8.94 2.93 0.73
CA LEU A 70 -7.71 3.26 1.45
C LEU A 70 -6.71 4.02 0.57
N ALA A 71 -6.57 3.64 -0.70
CA ALA A 71 -5.73 4.35 -1.66
C ALA A 71 -6.20 5.79 -1.87
N LEU A 72 -7.50 5.99 -2.14
CA LEU A 72 -8.07 7.31 -2.37
C LEU A 72 -7.98 8.18 -1.11
N THR A 73 -8.27 7.63 0.07
CA THR A 73 -8.11 8.36 1.34
C THR A 73 -6.67 8.82 1.52
N GLN A 74 -5.68 7.97 1.21
CA GLN A 74 -4.28 8.33 1.33
C GLN A 74 -3.85 9.38 0.29
N ILE A 75 -4.44 9.34 -0.92
CA ILE A 75 -4.19 10.30 -2.01
C ILE A 75 -4.78 11.68 -1.69
N LEU A 76 -6.03 11.71 -1.25
CA LEU A 76 -6.70 12.94 -0.86
C LEU A 76 -6.02 13.60 0.35
N GLY A 77 -5.55 12.78 1.30
CA GLY A 77 -4.92 13.28 2.52
C GLY A 77 -3.51 13.84 2.33
N LEU A 78 -2.73 13.33 1.38
CA LEU A 78 -1.31 13.68 1.24
C LEU A 78 -1.01 14.42 -0.06
N GLU A 79 -1.44 13.91 -1.21
CA GLU A 79 -1.11 14.48 -2.52
C GLU A 79 -1.96 15.70 -2.83
N VAL A 80 -3.27 15.59 -2.63
CA VAL A 80 -4.16 16.73 -2.89
C VAL A 80 -3.85 17.87 -1.92
N GLY A 81 -3.67 17.56 -0.63
CA GLY A 81 -3.18 18.52 0.35
C GLY A 81 -1.83 19.12 -0.03
N GLY A 82 -0.86 18.28 -0.40
CA GLY A 82 0.47 18.72 -0.82
C GLY A 82 0.45 19.68 -2.02
N VAL A 83 -0.37 19.40 -3.05
CA VAL A 83 -0.49 20.29 -4.22
C VAL A 83 -1.20 21.58 -3.86
N MET A 84 -2.34 21.49 -3.16
CA MET A 84 -3.23 22.64 -2.95
C MET A 84 -2.76 23.56 -1.82
N MET A 85 -2.03 23.03 -0.83
CA MET A 85 -1.67 23.76 0.39
C MET A 85 -0.16 23.96 0.53
N GLU A 86 0.66 23.01 0.05
CA GLU A 86 2.11 23.01 0.27
C GLU A 86 2.92 23.35 -0.99
N GLY A 87 2.25 23.53 -2.14
CA GLY A 87 2.90 23.88 -3.41
C GLY A 87 3.67 22.73 -4.05
N MET A 88 3.33 21.47 -3.73
CA MET A 88 3.89 20.28 -4.39
C MET A 88 3.64 20.32 -5.90
N ALA A 89 4.63 19.92 -6.69
CA ALA A 89 4.46 19.80 -8.14
C ALA A 89 3.40 18.75 -8.47
N PHE A 90 2.43 19.13 -9.32
CA PHE A 90 1.34 18.23 -9.71
C PHE A 90 1.83 16.94 -10.36
N GLY A 91 2.91 17.00 -11.14
CA GLY A 91 3.53 15.82 -11.76
C GLY A 91 4.01 14.80 -10.73
N ASP A 92 4.71 15.25 -9.69
CA ASP A 92 5.23 14.40 -8.62
C ASP A 92 4.09 13.80 -7.77
N ALA A 93 3.06 14.61 -7.50
CA ALA A 93 1.86 14.18 -6.82
C ALA A 93 1.12 13.08 -7.62
N LEU A 94 1.01 13.25 -8.94
CA LEU A 94 0.36 12.27 -9.81
C LEU A 94 1.11 10.93 -9.86
N ILE A 95 2.45 10.97 -9.95
CA ILE A 95 3.28 9.76 -9.91
C ILE A 95 3.12 9.05 -8.57
N THR A 96 3.19 9.78 -7.46
CA THR A 96 3.05 9.22 -6.11
C THR A 96 1.65 8.62 -5.90
N ALA A 97 0.60 9.30 -6.36
CA ALA A 97 -0.77 8.80 -6.32
C ALA A 97 -0.93 7.50 -7.12
N GLY A 98 -0.31 7.41 -8.30
CA GLY A 98 -0.30 6.18 -9.10
C GLY A 98 0.33 5.00 -8.37
N PHE A 99 1.46 5.22 -7.69
CA PHE A 99 2.08 4.18 -6.86
C PHE A 99 1.21 3.80 -5.66
N LYS A 100 0.57 4.75 -4.99
CA LYS A 100 -0.37 4.44 -3.90
C LYS A 100 -1.53 3.56 -4.38
N MET A 101 -2.12 3.88 -5.53
CA MET A 101 -3.13 3.02 -6.14
C MET A 101 -2.60 1.62 -6.39
N LEU A 102 -1.40 1.48 -6.96
CA LEU A 102 -0.77 0.19 -7.21
C LEU A 102 -0.57 -0.62 -5.92
N PHE A 103 0.00 0.00 -4.88
CA PHE A 103 0.33 -0.65 -3.60
C PHE A 103 -0.90 -1.09 -2.80
N TRP A 104 -2.05 -0.46 -3.01
CA TRP A 104 -3.29 -0.91 -2.37
C TRP A 104 -4.05 -1.91 -3.23
N VAL A 105 -4.33 -1.57 -4.48
CA VAL A 105 -5.25 -2.32 -5.33
C VAL A 105 -4.67 -3.67 -5.74
N PHE A 106 -3.39 -3.73 -6.09
CA PHE A 106 -2.79 -4.99 -6.55
C PHE A 106 -2.68 -6.03 -5.41
N PRO A 107 -2.13 -5.71 -4.22
CA PRO A 107 -2.16 -6.63 -3.09
C PRO A 107 -3.57 -6.92 -2.57
N GLY A 108 -4.49 -5.94 -2.60
CA GLY A 108 -5.90 -6.14 -2.26
C GLY A 108 -6.62 -7.11 -3.22
N GLY A 109 -6.24 -7.11 -4.50
CA GLY A 109 -6.68 -8.10 -5.48
C GLY A 109 -6.18 -9.50 -5.17
N VAL A 110 -4.89 -9.65 -4.84
CA VAL A 110 -4.31 -10.93 -4.40
C VAL A 110 -4.99 -11.44 -3.13
N TYR A 111 -5.24 -10.54 -2.17
CA TYR A 111 -5.98 -10.85 -0.97
C TYR A 111 -7.37 -11.41 -1.30
N SER A 112 -8.11 -10.74 -2.19
CA SER A 112 -9.45 -11.18 -2.62
C SER A 112 -9.40 -12.56 -3.24
N TRP A 113 -8.49 -12.77 -4.20
CA TRP A 113 -8.34 -14.05 -4.91
C TRP A 113 -7.98 -15.22 -3.99
N LEU A 114 -7.20 -14.96 -2.93
CA LEU A 114 -6.82 -15.98 -1.95
C LEU A 114 -7.88 -16.19 -0.85
N SER A 115 -8.86 -15.29 -0.77
CA SER A 115 -10.00 -15.37 0.15
C SER A 115 -11.16 -16.19 -0.42
N ASP A 116 -11.24 -16.29 -1.74
CA ASP A 116 -12.12 -17.19 -2.49
C ASP A 116 -11.64 -18.66 -2.37
#